data_AF-A0AAJ0BGQ6-F1
#
_entry.id   AF-A0AAJ0BGQ6-F1
#
_cell.length_a   1.000
_cell.length_b   1.000
_cell.length_c   1.000
_cell.angle_alpha   90.00
_cell.angle_beta   90.00
_cell.angle_gamma   90.00
#
_symmetry.space_group_name_H-M   'P 1'
#
loop_
_entity.id
_entity.type
_entity.pdbx_description
1 polymer ?
#
loop_
_entity_poly.entity_id
_entity_poly.type
_entity_poly.pdbx_seq_one_letter_code
_entity_poly.pdbx_strand_id
1 'polypeptide(L)'
;MQLTVLADNAGAERFHPSPVTAQFNQLDIDTLPRTLGEQVTRSQGLMVIILVNYQSWAYDAVKSAIPRLPPSLLTGAGDMNRAILPSFDDSDQECCYMIDHVDIYEGSEIGYSPGRIRLGQWAARRNSVVTWIRENGALVHAPERPVLTIFCDEASASKICLHYAANDHRWQRLEQCIYWTYLDCLYVMTSWHSTLEIARFNLETKEQALFNRKAAGSIIY
;
A
#
# COMPACT_ATOMS: atom_id res chain seq x y z
N MET A 1 -11.63 -1.60 8.93
CA MET A 1 -10.51 -2.19 8.17
C MET A 1 -11.10 -2.86 6.92
N GLN A 2 -10.41 -2.84 5.80
CA GLN A 2 -10.82 -3.57 4.60
C GLN A 2 -9.73 -4.56 4.18
N LEU A 3 -10.15 -5.73 3.73
CA LEU A 3 -9.32 -6.74 3.11
C LEU A 3 -9.63 -6.76 1.62
N THR A 4 -8.62 -6.59 0.78
CA THR A 4 -8.73 -6.84 -0.65
C THR A 4 -7.73 -7.93 -1.04
N VAL A 5 -8.21 -8.97 -1.71
CA VAL A 5 -7.37 -10.06 -2.21
C VAL A 5 -7.30 -9.96 -3.73
N LEU A 6 -6.09 -9.93 -4.28
CA LEU A 6 -5.81 -10.12 -5.69
C LEU A 6 -5.18 -11.50 -5.86
N ALA A 7 -5.81 -12.36 -6.64
CA ALA A 7 -5.30 -13.68 -6.98
C ALA A 7 -5.97 -14.19 -8.25
N ASP A 8 -5.35 -15.16 -8.91
CA ASP A 8 -5.96 -15.83 -10.05
C ASP A 8 -7.02 -16.82 -9.61
N ASN A 9 -8.18 -16.76 -10.27
CA ASN A 9 -9.27 -17.69 -10.01
C ASN A 9 -8.89 -19.10 -10.43
N ALA A 10 -9.13 -20.08 -9.56
CA ALA A 10 -8.93 -21.48 -9.90
C ALA A 10 -9.87 -21.85 -11.07
N GLY A 11 -9.29 -22.17 -12.22
CA GLY A 11 -10.02 -22.58 -13.42
C GLY A 11 -10.35 -21.49 -14.44
N ALA A 12 -9.85 -20.26 -14.29
CA ALA A 12 -9.97 -19.25 -15.35
C ALA A 12 -8.95 -19.49 -16.48
N GLU A 13 -9.39 -19.39 -17.74
CA GLU A 13 -8.52 -19.51 -18.92
C GLU A 13 -7.60 -18.29 -19.13
N ARG A 14 -7.91 -17.17 -18.45
CA ARG A 14 -7.09 -15.94 -18.48
C ARG A 14 -6.67 -15.57 -17.06
N PHE A 15 -5.37 -15.37 -16.89
CA PHE A 15 -4.71 -14.93 -15.67
C PHE A 15 -4.91 -13.43 -15.48
N HIS A 16 -6.08 -13.06 -14.98
CA HIS A 16 -6.37 -11.70 -14.55
C HIS A 16 -6.79 -11.73 -13.08
N PRO A 17 -6.02 -11.12 -12.17
CA PRO A 17 -6.43 -11.02 -10.78
C PRO A 17 -7.68 -10.15 -10.70
N SER A 18 -8.75 -10.71 -10.16
CA SER A 18 -9.97 -9.96 -9.87
C SER A 18 -9.99 -9.60 -8.39
N PRO A 19 -10.04 -8.31 -8.02
CA PRO A 19 -10.06 -7.91 -6.63
C PRO A 19 -11.33 -8.41 -5.93
N VAL A 20 -11.15 -9.22 -4.89
CA VAL A 20 -12.22 -9.58 -3.97
C VAL A 20 -12.04 -8.79 -2.69
N THR A 21 -13.05 -7.98 -2.36
CA THR A 21 -12.99 -7.06 -1.22
C THR A 21 -14.00 -7.43 -0.15
N ALA A 22 -13.55 -7.43 1.12
CA ALA A 22 -14.38 -7.58 2.30
C ALA A 22 -14.10 -6.44 3.29
N GLN A 23 -15.14 -5.93 3.95
CA GLN A 23 -15.01 -4.91 4.99
C GLN A 23 -15.23 -5.53 6.36
N PHE A 24 -14.44 -5.08 7.32
CA PHE A 24 -14.49 -5.53 8.71
C PHE A 24 -14.52 -4.35 9.68
N ASN A 25 -15.32 -4.49 10.72
CA ASN A 25 -15.35 -3.66 11.91
C ASN A 25 -14.93 -4.51 13.13
N GLN A 26 -14.94 -3.93 14.32
CA GLN A 26 -14.50 -4.61 15.54
C GLN A 26 -15.38 -5.83 15.91
N LEU A 27 -16.64 -5.87 15.48
CA LEU A 27 -17.60 -6.91 15.85
C LEU A 27 -17.50 -8.16 14.96
N ASP A 28 -17.02 -8.03 13.72
CA ASP A 28 -17.00 -9.12 12.73
C ASP A 28 -15.59 -9.55 12.30
N ILE A 29 -14.54 -8.91 12.83
CA ILE A 29 -13.15 -9.17 12.45
C ILE A 29 -12.69 -10.61 12.71
N ASP A 30 -13.27 -11.28 13.70
CA ASP A 30 -12.96 -12.68 14.01
C ASP A 30 -13.32 -13.62 12.84
N THR A 31 -14.13 -13.16 11.88
CA THR A 31 -14.43 -13.91 10.66
C THR A 31 -13.36 -13.81 9.58
N LEU A 32 -12.38 -12.91 9.72
CA LEU A 32 -11.32 -12.67 8.73
C LEU A 32 -10.51 -13.92 8.37
N PRO A 33 -10.03 -14.77 9.31
CA PRO A 33 -9.32 -15.99 8.95
C PRO A 33 -10.13 -16.93 8.06
N ARG A 34 -11.44 -17.04 8.32
CA ARG A 34 -12.37 -17.83 7.49
C ARG A 34 -12.51 -17.21 6.11
N THR A 35 -12.73 -15.90 6.02
CA THR A 35 -12.84 -15.19 4.73
C THR A 35 -11.57 -15.36 3.90
N LEU A 36 -10.40 -15.22 4.51
CA LEU A 36 -9.12 -15.43 3.82
C LEU A 36 -8.98 -16.89 3.37
N GLY A 37 -9.31 -17.86 4.24
CA GLY A 37 -9.31 -19.28 3.90
C GLY A 37 -10.18 -19.62 2.69
N GLU A 38 -11.38 -19.06 2.61
CA GLU A 38 -12.26 -19.21 1.43
C GLU A 38 -11.62 -18.65 0.16
N GLN A 39 -10.94 -17.50 0.24
CA GLN A 39 -10.22 -16.94 -0.92
C GLN A 39 -9.04 -17.82 -1.33
N VAL A 40 -8.30 -18.38 -0.36
CA VAL A 40 -7.20 -19.31 -0.63
C VAL A 40 -7.71 -20.53 -1.40
N THR A 41 -8.86 -21.10 -1.00
CA THR A 41 -9.45 -22.26 -1.69
C THR A 41 -9.94 -21.95 -3.10
N ARG A 42 -10.40 -20.72 -3.37
CA ARG A 42 -10.97 -20.32 -4.67
C ARG A 42 -9.94 -19.83 -5.68
N SER A 43 -8.68 -19.67 -5.26
CA SER A 43 -7.65 -19.07 -6.08
C SER A 43 -6.38 -19.91 -6.09
N GLN A 44 -5.52 -19.66 -7.06
CA GLN A 44 -4.24 -20.36 -7.25
C GLN A 44 -3.09 -19.35 -7.45
N GLY A 45 -1.85 -19.84 -7.46
CA GLY A 45 -0.67 -19.03 -7.74
C GLY A 45 -0.38 -17.98 -6.66
N LEU A 46 0.19 -16.85 -7.08
CA LEU A 46 0.48 -15.72 -6.20
C LEU A 46 -0.80 -15.20 -5.52
N MET A 47 -0.69 -14.84 -4.24
CA MET A 47 -1.75 -14.14 -3.51
C MET A 47 -1.25 -12.78 -3.03
N VAL A 48 -1.92 -11.71 -3.44
CA VAL A 48 -1.70 -10.36 -2.92
C VAL A 48 -2.84 -10.00 -1.98
N ILE A 49 -2.50 -9.76 -0.72
CA ILE A 49 -3.41 -9.42 0.37
C ILE A 49 -3.19 -7.95 0.71
N ILE A 50 -4.19 -7.10 0.49
CA ILE A 50 -4.14 -5.68 0.79
C ILE A 50 -5.03 -5.40 2.00
N LEU A 51 -4.42 -4.95 3.09
CA LEU A 51 -5.07 -4.59 4.35
C LEU A 51 -5.16 -3.06 4.44
N VAL A 52 -6.35 -2.56 4.14
CA VAL A 52 -6.66 -1.14 4.04
C VAL A 52 -7.13 -0.60 5.38
N ASN A 53 -6.54 0.53 5.79
CA ASN A 53 -6.86 1.20 7.05
C ASN A 53 -6.78 0.23 8.25
N TYR A 54 -5.67 -0.52 8.33
CA TYR A 54 -5.40 -1.41 9.45
C TYR A 54 -5.46 -0.67 10.79
N GLN A 55 -5.94 -1.35 11.83
CA GLN A 55 -6.09 -0.82 13.18
C GLN A 55 -5.63 -1.87 14.18
N SER A 56 -5.15 -1.43 15.34
CA SER A 56 -4.61 -2.32 16.38
C SER A 56 -5.62 -3.33 16.92
N TRP A 57 -6.92 -3.01 16.91
CA TRP A 57 -7.97 -3.95 17.32
C TRP A 57 -8.09 -5.17 16.39
N ALA A 58 -7.55 -5.12 15.17
CA ALA A 58 -7.58 -6.24 14.22
C ALA A 58 -6.36 -7.17 14.37
N TYR A 59 -5.45 -6.89 15.29
CA TYR A 59 -4.17 -7.61 15.45
C TYR A 59 -4.35 -9.13 15.53
N ASP A 60 -5.17 -9.62 16.46
CA ASP A 60 -5.30 -11.06 16.72
C ASP A 60 -5.91 -11.80 15.53
N ALA A 61 -6.91 -11.19 14.88
CA ALA A 61 -7.55 -11.76 13.71
C ALA A 61 -6.60 -11.84 12.51
N VAL A 62 -5.81 -10.78 12.24
CA VAL A 62 -4.81 -10.80 11.15
C VAL A 62 -3.70 -11.79 11.47
N LYS A 63 -3.24 -11.86 12.72
CA LYS A 63 -2.23 -12.83 13.16
C LYS A 63 -2.73 -14.26 13.06
N SER A 64 -4.00 -14.50 13.35
CA SER A 64 -4.64 -15.81 13.17
C SER A 64 -4.73 -16.20 11.69
N ALA A 65 -5.06 -15.24 10.82
CA ALA A 65 -5.17 -15.48 9.38
C ALA A 65 -3.82 -15.66 8.66
N ILE A 66 -2.78 -14.93 9.10
CA ILE A 66 -1.43 -14.97 8.54
C ILE A 66 -0.42 -15.19 9.68
N PRO A 67 -0.28 -16.43 10.21
CA PRO A 67 0.49 -16.69 11.43
C PRO A 67 1.97 -16.34 11.36
N ARG A 68 2.57 -16.36 10.17
CA ARG A 68 3.99 -16.01 9.98
C ARG A 68 4.25 -14.53 9.82
N LEU A 69 3.22 -13.69 9.72
CA LEU A 69 3.40 -12.26 9.60
C LEU A 69 4.15 -11.71 10.84
N PRO A 70 5.26 -10.98 10.68
CA PRO A 70 6.03 -10.45 11.79
C PRO A 70 5.18 -9.57 12.71
N PRO A 71 5.14 -9.85 14.02
CA PRO A 71 4.40 -9.02 14.98
C PRO A 71 4.80 -7.55 14.93
N SER A 72 6.07 -7.25 14.67
CA SER A 72 6.60 -5.89 14.54
C SER A 72 5.91 -5.08 13.43
N LEU A 73 5.49 -5.72 12.34
CA LEU A 73 4.74 -5.06 11.27
C LEU A 73 3.30 -4.79 11.67
N LEU A 74 2.67 -5.69 12.41
CA LEU A 74 1.32 -5.48 12.91
C LEU A 74 1.25 -4.40 13.98
N THR A 75 2.21 -4.36 14.90
CA THR A 75 2.27 -3.31 15.93
C THR A 75 2.75 -1.97 15.35
N GLY A 76 3.68 -2.00 14.39
CA GLY A 76 4.28 -0.82 13.78
C GLY A 76 3.47 -0.20 12.64
N ALA A 77 2.56 -0.97 12.01
CA ALA A 77 1.63 -0.45 11.01
C ALA A 77 0.70 0.65 11.56
N GLY A 78 0.51 0.73 12.88
CA GLY A 78 -0.21 1.85 13.51
C GLY A 78 0.59 3.14 13.63
N ASP A 79 1.92 3.09 13.52
CA ASP A 79 2.84 4.19 13.88
C ASP A 79 3.94 4.37 12.79
N MET A 80 3.50 4.42 11.52
CA MET A 80 4.33 4.35 10.30
C MET A 80 5.19 5.60 10.02
N ASN A 81 6.05 6.00 10.95
CA ASN A 81 6.94 7.16 10.81
C ASN A 81 8.36 6.82 10.34
N ARG A 82 8.58 5.70 9.66
CA ARG A 82 9.91 5.29 9.18
C ARG A 82 9.87 4.99 7.67
N ALA A 83 11.00 5.13 6.98
CA ALA A 83 11.22 4.52 5.68
C ALA A 83 12.06 3.27 5.91
N ILE A 84 11.71 2.14 5.27
CA ILE A 84 12.44 0.87 5.43
C ILE A 84 12.84 0.39 4.05
N LEU A 85 14.15 0.36 3.80
CA LEU A 85 14.72 -0.30 2.62
C LEU A 85 14.35 -1.79 2.65
N PRO A 86 14.25 -2.46 1.49
CA PRO A 86 14.05 -3.89 1.43
C PRO A 86 15.06 -4.64 2.30
N SER A 87 14.54 -5.37 3.28
CA SER A 87 15.30 -6.25 4.15
C SER A 87 14.85 -7.67 3.88
N PHE A 88 15.82 -8.53 3.58
CA PHE A 88 15.61 -9.96 3.42
C PHE A 88 15.99 -10.69 4.72
N ASP A 89 15.36 -11.83 4.97
CA ASP A 89 15.81 -12.74 6.01
C ASP A 89 17.03 -13.55 5.55
N ASP A 90 17.67 -14.28 6.47
CA ASP A 90 18.86 -15.10 6.17
C ASP A 90 18.60 -16.20 5.12
N SER A 91 17.32 -16.53 4.87
CA SER A 91 16.91 -17.52 3.87
C SER A 91 16.53 -16.92 2.52
N ASP A 92 16.54 -15.59 2.37
CA ASP A 92 16.05 -14.84 1.21
C ASP A 92 14.62 -15.21 0.77
N GLN A 93 13.79 -15.74 1.68
CA GLN A 93 12.40 -16.15 1.40
C GLN A 93 11.38 -15.18 1.99
N GLU A 94 11.83 -14.29 2.87
CA GLU A 94 11.02 -13.25 3.48
C GLU A 94 11.63 -11.90 3.16
N CYS A 95 10.80 -10.97 2.68
CA CYS A 95 11.22 -9.60 2.42
C CYS A 95 10.22 -8.63 3.04
N CYS A 96 10.73 -7.58 3.68
CA CYS A 96 9.91 -6.50 4.19
C CYS A 96 10.46 -5.14 3.74
N TYR A 97 9.57 -4.23 3.37
CA TYR A 97 9.92 -2.84 3.07
C TYR A 97 8.78 -1.89 3.42
N MET A 98 9.10 -0.60 3.49
CA MET A 98 8.11 0.46 3.66
C MET A 98 8.45 1.65 2.78
N ILE A 99 7.47 2.07 1.99
CA ILE A 99 7.56 3.23 1.11
C ILE A 99 6.69 4.35 1.67
N ASP A 100 7.34 5.43 2.06
CA ASP A 100 6.65 6.69 2.35
C ASP A 100 6.36 7.42 1.05
N HIS A 101 5.19 8.03 0.99
CA HIS A 101 4.84 8.95 -0.07
C HIS A 101 4.01 10.12 0.47
N VAL A 102 3.91 11.16 -0.33
CA VAL A 102 3.13 12.36 0.01
C VAL A 102 1.96 12.42 -0.94
N ASP A 103 0.76 12.27 -0.41
CA ASP A 103 -0.45 12.58 -1.14
C ASP A 103 -0.81 14.05 -0.97
N ILE A 104 -1.13 14.71 -2.07
CA ILE A 104 -1.59 16.09 -2.08
C ILE A 104 -3.04 16.11 -2.56
N TYR A 105 -3.89 16.81 -1.83
CA TYR A 105 -5.31 16.98 -2.15
C TYR A 105 -5.70 18.44 -1.95
N GLU A 106 -6.72 18.87 -2.68
CA GLU A 106 -7.35 20.17 -2.44
C GLU A 106 -7.96 20.19 -1.05
N GLY A 107 -7.53 21.13 -0.22
CA GLY A 107 -8.00 21.27 1.15
C GLY A 107 -9.23 22.14 1.18
N SER A 108 -10.38 21.60 1.59
CA SER A 108 -11.44 22.43 2.14
C SER A 108 -10.92 23.07 3.44
N GLU A 109 -11.30 24.33 3.73
CA GLU A 109 -10.73 25.17 4.79
C GLU A 109 -10.82 24.62 6.23
N ILE A 110 -11.35 23.42 6.44
CA ILE A 110 -11.85 22.95 7.73
C ILE A 110 -10.78 22.18 8.52
N GLY A 111 -10.21 22.86 9.52
CA GLY A 111 -9.50 22.24 10.65
C GLY A 111 -8.04 21.81 10.42
N TYR A 112 -7.22 21.95 11.47
CA TYR A 112 -5.94 21.25 11.57
C TYR A 112 -6.22 19.76 11.75
N SER A 113 -5.60 18.90 10.94
CA SER A 113 -5.61 17.46 11.15
C SER A 113 -4.17 16.99 11.36
N PRO A 114 -3.88 16.27 12.46
CA PRO A 114 -2.54 15.75 12.73
C PRO A 114 -1.97 14.98 11.53
N GLY A 115 -0.70 15.22 11.19
CA GLY A 115 -0.01 14.57 10.06
C GLY A 115 -0.26 15.20 8.69
N ARG A 116 -0.99 16.32 8.61
CA ARG A 116 -1.21 17.07 7.37
C ARG A 116 -0.47 18.40 7.38
N ILE A 117 0.22 18.70 6.28
CA ILE A 117 0.90 19.97 6.04
C ILE A 117 0.01 20.79 5.11
N ARG A 118 -0.45 21.96 5.56
CA ARG A 118 -1.20 22.89 4.70
C ARG A 118 -0.25 23.60 3.73
N LEU A 119 -0.60 23.58 2.45
CA LEU A 119 0.11 24.19 1.33
C LEU A 119 -0.83 25.14 0.58
N GLY A 120 -1.21 26.26 1.21
CA GLY A 120 -2.20 27.19 0.62
C GLY A 120 -3.58 26.55 0.51
N GLN A 121 -4.11 26.46 -0.71
CA GLN A 121 -5.39 25.78 -1.01
C GLN A 121 -5.28 24.25 -1.05
N TRP A 122 -4.07 23.70 -0.94
CA TRP A 122 -3.84 22.26 -0.89
C TRP A 122 -3.42 21.82 0.52
N ALA A 123 -3.54 20.54 0.78
CA ALA A 123 -2.94 19.89 1.93
C ALA A 123 -2.18 18.65 1.48
N ALA A 124 -0.99 18.47 2.05
CA ALA A 124 -0.16 17.31 1.87
C ALA A 124 -0.26 16.40 3.09
N ARG A 125 -0.35 15.10 2.88
CA ARG A 125 -0.30 14.09 3.93
C ARG A 125 0.78 13.08 3.60
N ARG A 126 1.63 12.79 4.59
CA ARG A 126 2.53 11.64 4.51
C ARG A 126 1.70 10.38 4.73
N ASN A 127 1.79 9.46 3.78
CA ASN A 127 1.21 8.13 3.82
C ASN A 127 2.32 7.10 3.65
N SER A 128 2.11 5.90 4.18
CA SER A 128 3.10 4.83 4.14
C SER A 128 2.44 3.56 3.62
N VAL A 129 3.16 2.87 2.73
CA VAL A 129 2.80 1.54 2.23
C VAL A 129 3.82 0.57 2.81
N VAL A 130 3.37 -0.30 3.71
CA VAL A 130 4.20 -1.34 4.30
C VAL A 130 3.92 -2.64 3.58
N THR A 131 4.98 -3.30 3.14
CA THR A 131 4.87 -4.54 2.40
C THR A 131 5.67 -5.63 3.09
N TRP A 132 5.05 -6.80 3.19
CA TRP A 132 5.67 -8.03 3.62
C TRP A 132 5.46 -9.11 2.56
N ILE A 133 6.54 -9.79 2.23
CA ILE A 133 6.58 -10.85 1.22
C ILE A 133 7.05 -12.11 1.91
N ARG A 134 6.41 -13.22 1.58
CA ARG A 134 6.92 -14.53 1.92
C ARG A 134 6.61 -15.53 0.82
N GLU A 135 7.64 -16.19 0.29
CA GLU A 135 7.48 -17.15 -0.81
C GLU A 135 6.80 -18.45 -0.39
N ASN A 136 6.95 -18.85 0.88
CA ASN A 136 6.33 -20.06 1.42
C ASN A 136 6.02 -19.93 2.92
N GLY A 137 5.11 -20.77 3.42
CA GLY A 137 4.77 -20.93 4.82
C GLY A 137 3.93 -19.80 5.41
N ALA A 138 3.54 -18.80 4.61
CA ALA A 138 2.74 -17.67 5.07
C ALA A 138 1.36 -18.11 5.60
N LEU A 139 0.75 -19.05 4.88
CA LEU A 139 -0.58 -19.60 5.15
C LEU A 139 -0.46 -21.05 5.59
N VAL A 140 -1.22 -21.44 6.61
CA VAL A 140 -1.18 -22.81 7.16
C VAL A 140 -1.76 -23.83 6.19
N HIS A 141 -2.83 -23.46 5.49
CA HIS A 141 -3.58 -24.36 4.60
C HIS A 141 -3.06 -24.39 3.16
N ALA A 142 -2.08 -23.54 2.82
CA ALA A 142 -1.42 -23.48 1.51
C ALA A 142 0.04 -23.00 1.69
N PRO A 143 0.90 -23.80 2.37
CA PRO A 143 2.25 -23.39 2.72
C PRO A 143 3.16 -23.19 1.50
N GLU A 144 2.88 -23.80 0.37
CA GLU A 144 3.62 -23.60 -0.88
C GLU A 144 3.29 -22.28 -1.58
N ARG A 145 2.28 -21.55 -1.12
CA ARG A 145 1.75 -20.39 -1.81
C ARG A 145 2.53 -19.11 -1.48
N PRO A 146 3.07 -18.40 -2.49
CA PRO A 146 3.66 -17.08 -2.28
C PRO A 146 2.60 -16.07 -1.86
N VAL A 147 2.90 -15.30 -0.81
CA VAL A 147 2.01 -14.27 -0.28
C VAL A 147 2.72 -12.93 -0.22
N LEU A 148 2.08 -11.93 -0.82
CA LEU A 148 2.41 -10.52 -0.71
C LEU A 148 1.35 -9.86 0.18
N THR A 149 1.71 -9.34 1.35
CA THR A 149 0.79 -8.57 2.21
C THR A 149 1.17 -7.10 2.19
N ILE A 150 0.20 -6.23 1.90
CA ILE A 150 0.38 -4.77 1.81
C ILE A 150 -0.54 -4.09 2.81
N PHE A 151 0.00 -3.23 3.66
CA PHE A 151 -0.75 -2.35 4.56
C PHE A 151 -0.70 -0.93 4.02
N CYS A 152 -1.87 -0.33 3.81
CA CYS A 152 -1.96 1.02 3.26
C CYS A 152 -3.30 1.69 3.57
N ASP A 153 -3.48 2.92 3.07
CA ASP A 153 -4.77 3.61 3.07
C ASP A 153 -5.59 3.28 1.81
N GLU A 154 -6.83 3.77 1.78
CA GLU A 154 -7.79 3.49 0.71
C GLU A 154 -7.34 4.05 -0.66
N ALA A 155 -6.72 5.22 -0.67
CA ALA A 155 -6.22 5.83 -1.89
C ALA A 155 -5.06 5.02 -2.48
N SER A 156 -4.10 4.60 -1.64
CA SER A 156 -2.98 3.76 -2.03
C SER A 156 -3.45 2.40 -2.53
N ALA A 157 -4.38 1.76 -1.82
CA ALA A 157 -4.97 0.49 -2.22
C ALA A 157 -5.61 0.58 -3.61
N SER A 158 -6.38 1.63 -3.87
CA SER A 158 -7.03 1.84 -5.17
C SER A 158 -6.00 1.98 -6.30
N LYS A 159 -4.92 2.75 -6.08
CA LYS A 159 -3.83 2.91 -7.06
C LYS A 159 -3.13 1.56 -7.33
N ILE A 160 -2.84 0.78 -6.29
CA ILE A 160 -2.19 -0.53 -6.39
C ILE A 160 -3.08 -1.55 -7.12
N CYS A 161 -4.36 -1.65 -6.74
CA CYS A 161 -5.32 -2.52 -7.41
C CYS A 161 -5.43 -2.19 -8.90
N LEU A 162 -5.58 -0.91 -9.25
CA LEU A 162 -5.62 -0.47 -10.64
C LEU A 162 -4.32 -0.80 -11.37
N HIS A 163 -3.16 -0.63 -10.72
CA HIS A 163 -1.86 -0.90 -11.32
C HIS A 163 -1.71 -2.35 -11.77
N TYR A 164 -2.17 -3.30 -10.96
CA TYR A 164 -2.11 -4.74 -11.28
C TYR A 164 -3.29 -5.23 -12.14
N ALA A 165 -4.48 -4.65 -11.99
CA ALA A 165 -5.63 -5.02 -12.81
C ALA A 165 -5.52 -4.53 -14.27
N ALA A 166 -4.80 -3.44 -14.52
CA ALA A 166 -4.73 -2.81 -15.85
C ALA A 166 -3.71 -3.45 -16.80
N ASN A 167 -2.83 -4.36 -16.35
CA ASN A 167 -1.74 -4.87 -17.18
C ASN A 167 -1.27 -6.28 -16.77
N ASP A 168 -1.57 -7.27 -17.60
CA ASP A 168 -1.32 -8.70 -17.38
C ASP A 168 0.17 -9.00 -17.25
N HIS A 169 1.00 -8.31 -18.05
CA HIS A 169 2.45 -8.50 -18.01
C HIS A 169 3.02 -8.14 -16.63
N ARG A 170 2.41 -7.18 -15.92
CA ARG A 170 2.85 -6.84 -14.54
C ARG A 170 2.55 -7.99 -13.59
N TRP A 171 1.36 -8.57 -13.69
CA TRP A 171 0.97 -9.72 -12.86
C TRP A 171 1.85 -10.94 -13.14
N GLN A 172 2.02 -11.30 -14.42
CA GLN A 172 2.89 -12.41 -14.83
C GLN A 172 4.33 -12.24 -14.34
N ARG A 173 4.86 -11.01 -14.37
CA ARG A 173 6.19 -10.73 -13.84
C ARG A 173 6.26 -10.89 -12.32
N LEU A 174 5.21 -10.55 -11.57
CA LEU A 174 5.15 -10.82 -10.13
C LEU A 174 5.11 -12.31 -9.82
N GLU A 175 4.42 -13.11 -10.63
CA GLU A 175 4.42 -14.57 -10.46
C GLU A 175 5.81 -15.17 -10.67
N GLN A 176 6.62 -14.59 -11.56
CA GLN A 176 8.01 -15.00 -11.78
C GLN A 176 8.94 -14.53 -10.67
N CYS A 177 8.73 -13.31 -10.17
CA CYS A 177 9.52 -12.73 -9.09
C CYS A 177 8.68 -11.71 -8.32
N ILE A 178 8.22 -12.13 -7.14
CA ILE A 178 7.33 -11.36 -6.26
C ILE A 178 7.95 -10.02 -5.82
N TYR A 179 9.29 -9.94 -5.76
CA TYR A 179 10.03 -8.75 -5.32
C TYR A 179 9.94 -7.55 -6.27
N TRP A 180 9.50 -7.75 -7.52
CA TRP A 180 9.17 -6.63 -8.43
C TRP A 180 8.15 -5.66 -7.83
N THR A 181 7.34 -6.13 -6.87
CA THR A 181 6.38 -5.28 -6.15
C THR A 181 7.02 -4.09 -5.47
N TYR A 182 8.30 -4.15 -5.08
CA TYR A 182 9.01 -2.99 -4.54
C TYR A 182 9.09 -1.85 -5.55
N LEU A 183 9.53 -2.15 -6.77
CA LEU A 183 9.65 -1.17 -7.84
C LEU A 183 8.28 -0.69 -8.33
N ASP A 184 7.30 -1.58 -8.38
CA ASP A 184 5.92 -1.22 -8.75
C ASP A 184 5.28 -0.30 -7.73
N CYS A 185 5.36 -0.64 -6.44
CA CYS A 185 4.86 0.22 -5.37
C CYS A 185 5.59 1.57 -5.37
N LEU A 186 6.91 1.58 -5.57
CA LEU A 186 7.67 2.83 -5.66
C LEU A 186 7.12 3.69 -6.80
N TYR A 187 7.02 3.14 -8.01
CA TYR A 187 6.50 3.85 -9.18
C TYR A 187 5.09 4.40 -8.96
N VAL A 188 4.18 3.59 -8.43
CA VAL A 188 2.77 3.97 -8.23
C VAL A 188 2.63 5.04 -7.14
N MET A 189 3.45 4.97 -6.09
CA MET A 189 3.38 5.89 -4.96
C MET A 189 4.14 7.20 -5.20
N THR A 190 5.18 7.20 -6.03
CA THR A 190 5.96 8.41 -6.32
C THR A 190 5.40 9.22 -7.49
N SER A 191 4.49 10.17 -7.22
CA SER A 191 4.18 11.26 -8.16
C SER A 191 5.07 12.48 -7.89
N TRP A 192 6.38 12.32 -8.14
CA TRP A 192 7.35 13.41 -7.93
C TRP A 192 7.01 14.65 -8.77
N HIS A 193 6.46 14.45 -9.96
CA HIS A 193 6.07 15.54 -10.84
C HIS A 193 4.99 16.43 -10.22
N SER A 194 3.85 15.85 -9.80
CA SER A 194 2.76 16.62 -9.18
C SER A 194 3.19 17.29 -7.88
N THR A 195 4.06 16.63 -7.10
CA THR A 195 4.62 17.20 -5.87
C THR A 195 5.45 18.45 -6.16
N LEU A 196 6.32 18.38 -7.17
CA LEU A 196 7.17 19.50 -7.57
C LEU A 196 6.36 20.65 -8.18
N GLU A 197 5.34 20.35 -8.98
CA GLU A 197 4.45 21.37 -9.56
C GLU A 197 3.71 22.17 -8.47
N ILE A 198 3.17 21.49 -7.47
CA ILE A 198 2.45 22.14 -6.37
C ILE A 198 3.41 22.91 -5.46
N ALA A 199 4.61 22.37 -5.19
CA ALA A 199 5.65 23.09 -4.46
C ALA A 199 6.04 24.37 -5.19
N ARG A 200 6.24 24.29 -6.52
CA ARG A 200 6.55 25.44 -7.37
C ARG A 200 5.45 26.49 -7.32
N PHE A 201 4.19 26.12 -7.53
CA PHE A 201 3.07 27.07 -7.48
C PHE A 201 3.01 27.80 -6.13
N ASN A 202 3.19 27.08 -5.02
CA ASN A 202 3.13 27.68 -3.68
C ASN A 202 4.32 28.60 -3.41
N LEU A 203 5.52 28.24 -3.88
CA LEU A 203 6.72 29.09 -3.77
C LEU A 203 6.56 30.35 -4.61
N GLU A 204 6.11 30.24 -5.87
CA GLU A 204 5.83 31.38 -6.75
C GLU A 204 4.80 32.34 -6.12
N THR A 205 3.72 31.81 -5.53
CA THR A 205 2.69 32.61 -4.85
C THR A 205 3.24 33.36 -3.64
N LYS A 206 4.04 32.68 -2.79
CA LYS A 206 4.67 33.31 -1.62
C LYS A 206 5.72 34.35 -2.01
N GLU A 207 6.50 34.08 -3.04
CA GLU A 207 7.51 35.02 -3.54
C GLU A 207 6.87 36.27 -4.12
N GLN A 208 5.78 36.12 -4.88
CA GLN A 208 5.00 37.25 -5.37
C GLN A 208 4.44 38.10 -4.23
N ALA A 209 3.91 37.46 -3.17
CA ALA A 209 3.39 38.16 -2.01
C ALA A 209 4.47 38.91 -1.20
N LEU A 210 5.68 38.35 -1.09
CA LEU A 210 6.77 38.92 -0.28
C LEU A 210 7.60 39.97 -1.03
N PHE A 211 7.80 39.79 -2.34
CA PHE A 211 8.76 40.57 -3.11
C PHE A 211 8.14 41.34 -4.29
N ASN A 212 6.83 41.20 -4.55
CA ASN A 212 6.14 41.82 -5.69
C ASN A 212 6.78 41.45 -7.06
N ARG A 213 7.53 40.35 -7.12
CA ARG A 213 8.17 39.87 -8.35
C ARG A 213 7.26 38.83 -9.01
N LYS A 214 6.92 39.06 -10.28
CA LYS A 214 6.02 38.22 -11.08
C LYS A 214 6.69 37.01 -11.75
N ALA A 215 8.00 36.82 -11.60
CA ALA A 215 8.70 35.75 -12.32
C ALA A 215 9.89 35.24 -11.51
N ALA A 216 9.76 34.03 -11.01
CA ALA A 216 10.87 33.27 -10.44
C ALA A 216 10.77 31.80 -10.86
N GLY A 217 10.76 31.56 -12.17
CA GLY A 217 10.94 30.23 -12.74
C GLY A 217 12.37 29.68 -12.59
N SER A 218 13.25 30.27 -11.75
CA SER A 218 14.68 29.98 -11.72
C SER A 218 15.22 29.44 -10.39
N ILE A 219 14.37 29.09 -9.41
CA ILE A 219 14.85 28.60 -8.10
C ILE A 219 15.02 27.06 -8.08
N ILE A 220 14.44 26.34 -9.06
CA ILE A 220 14.46 24.85 -9.10
C ILE A 220 15.11 24.32 -10.40
N TYR A 221 16.03 25.08 -10.99
CA TYR A 221 16.93 24.60 -12.06
C TYR A 221 18.38 24.83 -11.67
#